data_AF-A0A285TTC4-F1
#
_entry.id   AF-A0A285TTC4-F1
#
_cell.length_a   1.000
_cell.length_b   1.000
_cell.length_c   1.000
_cell.angle_alpha   90.00
_cell.angle_beta   90.00
_cell.angle_gamma   90.00
#
_symmetry.space_group_name_H-M   'P 1'
#
loop_
_entity.id
_entity.type
_entity.pdbx_description
1 polymer ?
#
loop_
_entity_poly.entity_id
_entity_poly.type
_entity_poly.pdbx_seq_one_letter_code
_entity_poly.pdbx_strand_id
1 'polypeptide(L)'
;MLSDDIQSLRAWIDAHVTKTGGLTMSPMVTRMMQVAVLDMAGRARHLEASRIAGPATITDGDLASGKVQRLPIVPRPVPAAPDGGGSAA
;
A
#
# COMPACT_ATOMS: atom_id res chain seq x y z
N MET A 1 24.70 2.10 2.77
CA MET A 1 23.98 1.13 3.62
C MET A 1 22.78 0.54 2.88
N LEU A 2 21.64 1.24 2.72
CA LEU A 2 20.48 0.65 2.00
C LEU A 2 20.79 0.25 0.53
N SER A 3 21.62 1.03 -0.15
CA SER A 3 22.09 0.71 -1.51
C SER A 3 22.89 -0.59 -1.57
N ASP A 4 23.72 -0.85 -0.56
CA ASP A 4 24.62 -2.01 -0.54
C ASP A 4 23.83 -3.29 -0.26
N ASP A 5 22.81 -3.21 0.59
CA ASP A 5 21.89 -4.31 0.88
C ASP A 5 21.06 -4.68 -0.36
N ILE A 6 20.58 -3.69 -1.12
CA ILE A 6 19.83 -3.91 -2.37
C ILE A 6 20.74 -4.56 -3.44
N GLN A 7 21.98 -4.09 -3.56
CA GLN A 7 22.94 -4.69 -4.48
C GLN A 7 23.29 -6.13 -4.10
N SER A 8 23.44 -6.40 -2.80
CA SER A 8 23.71 -7.75 -2.29
C SER A 8 22.54 -8.70 -2.53
N LEU A 9 21.31 -8.24 -2.32
CA LEU A 9 20.10 -9.00 -2.62
C LEU A 9 19.99 -9.32 -4.12
N ARG A 10 20.29 -8.35 -4.99
CA ARG A 10 20.31 -8.56 -6.44
C ARG A 10 21.32 -9.63 -6.85
N ALA A 11 22.55 -9.53 -6.35
CA ALA A 11 23.59 -10.51 -6.65
C ALA A 11 23.20 -11.92 -6.18
N TRP A 12 22.55 -12.03 -5.02
CA TRP A 12 22.03 -13.30 -4.51
C TRP A 12 20.93 -13.88 -5.40
N ILE A 13 19.99 -13.05 -5.88
CA ILE A 13 18.95 -13.48 -6.83
C ILE A 13 19.60 -13.96 -8.12
N ASP A 14 20.50 -13.18 -8.71
CA ASP A 14 21.17 -13.51 -9.97
C ASP A 14 21.93 -14.86 -9.88
N ALA A 15 22.52 -15.17 -8.72
CA ALA A 15 23.20 -16.45 -8.47
C ALA A 15 22.26 -17.67 -8.40
N HIS A 16 20.96 -17.47 -8.13
CA HIS A 16 19.97 -18.54 -7.97
C HIS A 16 18.97 -18.62 -9.15
N VAL A 17 19.10 -17.72 -10.13
CA VAL A 17 18.35 -17.77 -11.38
C VAL A 17 18.94 -18.86 -12.29
N THR A 18 18.09 -19.77 -12.73
CA THR A 18 18.44 -20.82 -13.68
C THR A 18 18.62 -20.25 -15.09
N LYS A 19 19.24 -21.02 -15.98
CA LYS A 19 19.42 -20.63 -17.39
C LYS A 19 18.11 -20.33 -18.14
N THR A 20 16.98 -20.83 -17.65
CA THR A 20 15.65 -20.57 -18.22
C THR A 20 14.94 -19.38 -17.56
N GLY A 21 15.60 -18.66 -16.66
CA GLY A 21 15.04 -17.51 -15.94
C GLY A 21 14.21 -17.88 -14.70
N GLY A 22 14.19 -19.16 -14.30
CA GLY A 22 13.49 -19.59 -13.08
C GLY A 22 14.33 -19.32 -11.83
N LEU A 23 13.75 -18.77 -10.77
CA LEU A 23 14.45 -18.59 -9.50
C LEU A 23 14.23 -19.83 -8.62
N THR A 24 15.31 -20.55 -8.29
CA THR A 24 15.22 -21.71 -7.38
C THR A 24 15.59 -21.30 -5.98
N MET A 25 14.68 -21.48 -5.03
CA MET A 25 14.89 -21.11 -3.63
C MET A 25 14.70 -22.32 -2.71
N SER A 26 15.27 -22.27 -1.52
CA SER A 26 15.01 -23.29 -0.49
C SER A 26 13.54 -23.22 -0.03
N PRO A 27 12.95 -24.34 0.45
CA PRO A 27 11.54 -24.37 0.86
C PRO A 27 11.17 -23.31 1.91
N MET A 28 12.07 -23.04 2.86
CA MET A 28 11.87 -22.03 3.89
C MET A 28 11.81 -20.62 3.29
N VAL A 29 12.75 -20.28 2.41
CA VAL A 29 12.82 -18.96 1.75
C VAL A 29 11.60 -18.76 0.85
N THR A 30 11.19 -19.79 0.11
CA THR A 30 9.96 -19.77 -0.69
C THR A 30 8.74 -19.43 0.17
N ARG A 31 8.61 -20.06 1.34
CA ARG A 31 7.48 -19.82 2.24
C ARG A 31 7.49 -18.39 2.82
N MET A 32 8.66 -17.89 3.18
CA MET A 32 8.80 -16.49 3.63
C MET A 32 8.42 -15.50 2.52
N MET A 33 8.89 -15.74 1.30
CA MET A 33 8.58 -14.88 0.15
C MET A 33 7.09 -14.91 -0.20
N GLN A 34 6.44 -16.08 -0.14
CA GLN A 34 4.99 -16.19 -0.33
C GLN A 34 4.21 -15.34 0.68
N VAL A 35 4.57 -15.38 1.96
CA VAL A 35 3.92 -14.55 3.00
C VAL A 35 4.14 -13.07 2.73
N ALA A 36 5.36 -12.67 2.39
CA ALA A 36 5.68 -11.28 2.07
C ALA A 36 4.90 -10.77 0.85
N VAL A 37 4.82 -11.56 -0.23
CA VAL A 37 4.07 -11.22 -1.44
C VAL A 37 2.58 -11.09 -1.16
N LEU A 38 2.00 -11.99 -0.34
CA LEU A 38 0.60 -11.91 0.05
C LEU A 38 0.30 -10.64 0.87
N ASP A 39 1.16 -10.28 1.82
CA ASP A 39 1.02 -9.05 2.60
C ASP A 39 1.14 -7.80 1.71
N MET A 40 2.14 -7.76 0.83
CA MET A 40 2.31 -6.66 -0.13
C MET A 40 1.10 -6.52 -1.06
N ALA A 41 0.57 -7.63 -1.58
CA ALA A 41 -0.63 -7.62 -2.42
C ALA A 41 -1.87 -7.13 -1.64
N GLY A 42 -2.01 -7.52 -0.37
CA GLY A 42 -3.07 -7.01 0.51
C GLY A 42 -2.97 -5.50 0.72
N ARG A 43 -1.76 -5.00 1.00
CA ARG A 43 -1.50 -3.56 1.15
C ARG A 43 -1.71 -2.79 -0.15
N ALA A 44 -1.28 -3.32 -1.28
CA ALA A 44 -1.50 -2.71 -2.59
C ALA A 44 -3.00 -2.55 -2.88
N ARG A 45 -3.80 -3.60 -2.67
CA ARG A 45 -5.27 -3.52 -2.80
C ARG A 45 -5.89 -2.51 -1.85
N HIS A 46 -5.36 -2.42 -0.62
CA HIS A 46 -5.83 -1.44 0.35
C HIS A 46 -5.51 -0.01 -0.09
N LEU A 47 -4.34 0.23 -0.67
CA LEU A 47 -3.94 1.53 -1.22
C LEU A 47 -4.73 1.88 -2.49
N GLU A 48 -4.97 0.92 -3.38
CA GLU A 48 -5.83 1.09 -4.57
C GLU A 48 -7.27 1.44 -4.19
N ALA A 49 -7.79 0.81 -3.13
CA ALA A 49 -9.10 1.14 -2.57
C ALA A 49 -9.12 2.45 -1.76
N SER A 50 -7.95 2.97 -1.38
CA SER A 50 -7.81 4.22 -0.63
C SER A 50 -7.77 5.40 -1.59
N ARG A 51 -8.84 6.21 -1.61
CA ARG A 51 -8.75 7.55 -2.22
C ARG A 51 -8.13 8.52 -1.24
N ILE A 52 -7.35 9.48 -1.75
CA ILE A 52 -6.95 10.65 -0.98
C ILE A 52 -8.25 11.33 -0.54
N ALA A 53 -8.52 11.33 0.78
CA ALA A 53 -9.57 12.18 1.33
C ALA A 53 -9.24 13.59 0.85
N GLY A 54 -10.16 14.19 0.08
CA GLY A 54 -9.96 15.48 -0.57
C GLY A 54 -9.54 16.59 0.40
N PRO A 55 -9.40 17.83 -0.08
CA PRO A 55 -9.00 18.94 0.79
C PRO A 55 -9.88 18.98 2.04
N ALA A 56 -9.26 19.11 3.22
CA ALA A 56 -10.00 19.17 4.48
C ALA A 56 -11.01 20.33 4.43
N THR A 57 -12.30 20.01 4.39
CA THR A 57 -13.39 20.98 4.41
C THR A 57 -13.71 21.36 5.84
N ILE A 58 -13.79 22.66 6.12
CA ILE A 58 -14.27 23.18 7.41
C ILE A 58 -15.76 22.83 7.50
N THR A 59 -16.13 22.05 8.52
CA THR A 59 -17.53 21.68 8.78
C THR A 59 -18.21 22.71 9.67
N ASP A 60 -19.55 22.70 9.70
CA ASP A 60 -20.32 23.56 10.61
C ASP A 60 -19.98 23.31 12.09
N GLY A 61 -19.55 22.09 12.44
CA GLY A 61 -19.04 21.75 13.76
C GLY A 61 -17.69 22.39 14.10
N ASP A 62 -16.81 22.55 13.10
CA ASP A 62 -15.55 23.29 13.26
C ASP A 62 -15.81 24.80 13.48
N LEU A 63 -16.81 25.35 12.77
CA LEU A 63 -17.25 26.74 12.93
C LEU A 63 -17.87 26.98 14.31
N ALA A 64 -18.68 26.05 14.80
CA ALA A 64 -19.31 26.15 16.12
C ALA A 64 -18.33 25.97 17.29
N SER A 65 -17.31 25.12 17.15
CA SER A 65 -16.35 24.85 18.22
C SER A 65 -15.17 25.82 18.26
N GLY A 66 -14.97 26.60 17.20
CA GLY A 66 -13.81 27.49 17.04
C GLY A 66 -12.46 26.77 16.92
N LYS A 67 -12.47 25.43 16.83
CA LYS A 67 -11.27 24.59 16.74
C LYS A 67 -11.41 23.68 15.53
N VAL A 68 -10.62 23.94 14.49
CA VAL A 68 -10.49 23.00 13.36
C VAL A 68 -9.68 21.81 13.85
N GLN A 69 -10.34 20.67 14.08
CA GLN A 69 -9.62 19.45 14.41
C GLN A 69 -9.00 18.91 13.11
N ARG A 70 -7.77 19.38 12.79
CA ARG A 70 -7.01 18.91 11.63
C ARG A 70 -6.73 17.43 11.81
N LEU A 71 -7.63 16.60 11.30
CA LEU A 71 -7.36 15.17 11.20
C LEU A 71 -6.18 15.02 10.24
N PRO A 72 -5.13 14.28 10.63
CA PRO A 72 -4.06 13.96 9.71
C PRO A 72 -4.69 13.32 8.47
N ILE A 73 -4.21 13.71 7.27
CA ILE A 73 -4.61 13.09 6.01
C ILE A 73 -4.06 11.66 6.06
N VAL A 74 -4.83 10.77 6.66
CA VAL A 74 -4.56 9.34 6.66
C VAL A 74 -5.42 8.77 5.56
N PRO A 75 -4.82 8.10 4.54
CA PRO A 75 -5.60 7.30 3.60
C PRO A 75 -6.44 6.32 4.41
N ARG A 76 -7.78 6.43 4.32
CA ARG A 76 -8.69 5.48 4.94
C ARG A 76 -9.37 4.68 3.83
N PRO A 77 -9.54 3.37 4.00
CA PRO A 77 -10.35 2.57 3.08
C PRO A 77 -11.79 3.07 3.14
N VAL A 78 -12.40 3.32 1.97
CA VAL A 78 -13.82 3.63 1.84
C VAL A 78 -14.54 2.34 1.44
N PRO A 79 -15.71 2.01 2.01
CA PRO A 79 -16.53 0.91 1.50
C PRO A 79 -16.83 1.13 0.02
N ALA A 80 -16.73 0.08 -0.79
CA ALA A 80 -17.17 0.15 -2.18
C ALA A 80 -18.62 0.65 -2.20
N ALA A 81 -18.85 1.81 -2.85
CA ALA A 81 -20.19 2.34 -2.96
C ALA A 81 -21.06 1.29 -3.69
N PRO A 82 -22.24 0.92 -3.16
CA PRO A 82 -23.21 0.21 -3.96
C PRO A 82 -23.62 1.16 -5.09
N ASP A 83 -23.63 0.66 -6.31
CA ASP A 83 -23.91 1.39 -7.54
C ASP A 83 -25.03 2.43 -7.37
N GLY A 84 -24.68 3.72 -7.48
CA GLY A 84 -25.64 4.80 -7.28
C GLY A 84 -25.00 6.16 -7.45
N GLY A 85 -25.11 6.70 -8.67
CA GLY A 85 -24.53 7.97 -9.07
C GLY A 85 -24.91 9.16 -8.20
N GLY A 86 -24.00 10.11 -8.14
CA GLY A 86 -24.19 11.38 -7.44
C GLY A 86 -22.96 12.25 -7.63
N SER A 87 -22.82 12.77 -8.85
CA SER A 87 -21.96 13.91 -9.12
C SER A 87 -22.39 15.06 -8.21
N ALA A 88 -21.47 15.55 -7.37
CA ALA A 88 -21.67 16.79 -6.64
C ALA A 88 -20.61 17.79 -7.11
N ALA A 89 -21.14 18.89 -7.64
CA ALA A 89 -20.46 20.17 -7.85
C ALA A 89 -20.02 20.79 -6.51
#